data_AF-A0A355SXK8-F1
#
_entry.id   AF-A0A355SXK8-F1
#
_cell.length_a   1.000
_cell.length_b   1.000
_cell.length_c   1.000
_cell.angle_alpha   90.00
_cell.angle_beta   90.00
_cell.angle_gamma   90.00
#
_symmetry.space_group_name_H-M   'P 1'
#
loop_
_entity.id
_entity.type
_entity.pdbx_description
1 polymer ?
#
loop_
_entity_poly.entity_id
_entity_poly.type
_entity_poly.pdbx_seq_one_letter_code
_entity_poly.pdbx_strand_id
1 'polypeptide(L)'
;MSALPGTTGRRRIYLMRHGHVDYFGKEIREAGGDFSVVPLTPLGQEQAKAAGIALSHVAFDRAVCSGYPRTQQTAEYVLAAQPSDGAPALEVDAGLVEVHGGDYGHVKNRAEMAAKMAFHFDIAGEPGASMLPGGEVFAEAMARSV
;
A
#
# COMPACT_ATOMS: atom_id res chain seq x y z
N MET A 1 19.08 -23.04 12.00
CA MET A 1 17.83 -22.86 11.24
C MET A 1 18.11 -23.25 9.81
N SER A 2 17.62 -24.40 9.32
CA SER A 2 17.84 -24.84 7.95
C SER A 2 16.86 -24.16 6.99
N ALA A 3 17.35 -23.77 5.81
CA ALA A 3 16.55 -23.18 4.74
C ALA A 3 15.52 -24.18 4.17
N LEU A 4 14.50 -23.67 3.45
CA LEU A 4 13.54 -24.50 2.72
C LEU A 4 14.21 -25.10 1.47
N PRO A 5 13.75 -26.27 0.97
CA PRO A 5 14.28 -26.87 -0.27
C PRO A 5 14.23 -25.88 -1.44
N GLY A 6 15.37 -25.69 -2.11
CA GLY A 6 15.51 -24.75 -3.24
C GLY A 6 15.90 -23.32 -2.85
N THR A 7 16.12 -23.02 -1.57
CA THR A 7 16.65 -21.71 -1.15
C THR A 7 18.03 -21.83 -0.51
N THR A 8 18.91 -20.88 -0.83
CA THR A 8 20.27 -20.80 -0.27
C THR A 8 20.31 -20.13 1.12
N GLY A 9 19.18 -19.59 1.59
CA GLY A 9 19.01 -18.93 2.88
C GLY A 9 17.56 -18.54 3.17
N ARG A 10 17.30 -17.99 4.36
CA ARG A 10 15.99 -17.43 4.75
C ARG A 10 15.88 -16.00 4.20
N ARG A 11 14.98 -15.77 3.25
CA ARG A 11 14.61 -14.40 2.83
C ARG A 11 13.81 -13.72 3.95
N ARG A 12 14.06 -12.43 4.16
CA ARG A 12 13.26 -11.59 5.06
C ARG A 12 12.52 -10.56 4.21
N ILE A 13 11.20 -10.54 4.36
CA ILE A 13 10.33 -9.60 3.66
C ILE A 13 9.84 -8.60 4.69
N TYR A 14 10.04 -7.31 4.41
CA TYR A 14 9.48 -6.21 5.19
C TYR A 14 8.26 -5.69 4.45
N LEU A 15 7.08 -5.84 5.05
CA LEU A 15 5.84 -5.31 4.52
C LEU A 15 5.54 -3.99 5.23
N MET A 16 5.39 -2.92 4.45
CA MET A 16 5.11 -1.59 4.97
C MET A 16 3.92 -0.99 4.23
N ARG A 17 2.92 -0.57 5.00
CA ARG A 17 1.84 0.26 4.46
C ARG A 17 2.36 1.69 4.26
N HIS A 18 1.89 2.35 3.20
CA HIS A 18 2.19 3.76 2.97
C HIS A 18 1.87 4.64 4.19
N GLY A 19 2.59 5.76 4.32
CA GLY A 19 2.32 6.78 5.34
C GLY A 19 0.95 7.44 5.18
N HIS A 20 0.56 8.28 6.14
CA HIS A 20 -0.75 8.94 6.11
C HIS A 20 -1.01 9.77 4.83
N VAL A 21 -2.23 9.64 4.31
CA VAL A 21 -2.77 10.35 3.15
C VAL A 21 -4.12 10.96 3.51
N ASP A 22 -4.52 12.01 2.80
CA ASP A 22 -5.86 12.59 2.95
C ASP A 22 -6.73 12.24 1.74
N TYR A 23 -7.63 11.26 1.94
CA TYR A 23 -8.56 10.81 0.89
C TYR A 23 -9.71 11.77 0.60
N PHE A 24 -9.79 12.91 1.30
CA PHE A 24 -10.84 13.92 1.13
C PHE A 24 -10.23 15.31 0.88
N GLY A 25 -8.93 15.34 0.65
CA GLY A 25 -8.15 16.55 0.43
C GLY A 25 -8.45 17.22 -0.90
N LYS A 26 -7.81 18.38 -1.09
CA LYS A 26 -7.96 19.21 -2.29
C LYS A 26 -7.49 18.44 -3.54
N GLU A 27 -6.42 17.68 -3.41
CA GLU A 27 -5.73 16.95 -4.48
C GLU A 27 -6.68 15.96 -5.17
N ILE A 28 -7.49 15.24 -4.40
CA ILE A 28 -8.46 14.26 -4.92
C ILE A 28 -9.63 14.95 -5.57
N ARG A 29 -10.13 16.02 -4.97
CA ARG A 29 -11.21 16.81 -5.55
C ARG A 29 -10.79 17.38 -6.91
N GLU A 30 -9.55 17.87 -7.01
CA GLU A 30 -8.98 18.36 -8.28
C GLU A 30 -8.74 17.24 -9.28
N ALA A 31 -8.41 16.04 -8.80
CA ALA A 31 -8.29 14.83 -9.62
C ALA A 31 -9.63 14.15 -9.94
N GLY A 32 -10.77 14.80 -9.66
CA GLY A 32 -12.09 14.26 -9.98
C GLY A 32 -12.47 12.99 -9.20
N GLY A 33 -11.87 12.78 -8.02
CA GLY A 33 -12.08 11.57 -7.21
C GLY A 33 -11.10 10.44 -7.49
N ASP A 34 -10.07 10.65 -8.32
CA ASP A 34 -9.05 9.64 -8.58
C ASP A 34 -8.13 9.44 -7.35
N PHE A 35 -8.27 8.28 -6.71
CA PHE A 35 -7.44 7.89 -5.57
C PHE A 35 -6.04 7.42 -5.95
N SER A 36 -5.76 7.15 -7.24
CA SER A 36 -4.44 6.68 -7.70
C SER A 36 -3.36 7.76 -7.62
N VAL A 37 -3.75 9.04 -7.63
CA VAL A 37 -2.82 10.18 -7.65
C VAL A 37 -2.52 10.76 -6.26
N VAL A 38 -3.06 10.17 -5.20
CA VAL A 38 -3.00 10.74 -3.84
C VAL A 38 -1.60 10.65 -3.25
N PRO A 39 -0.95 11.78 -2.90
CA PRO A 39 0.35 11.79 -2.24
C PRO A 39 0.22 11.66 -0.72
N LEU A 40 1.37 11.48 -0.06
CA LEU A 40 1.47 11.60 1.39
C LEU A 40 1.17 13.03 1.86
N THR A 41 0.46 13.10 2.98
CA THR A 41 0.37 14.35 3.77
C THR A 41 1.70 14.64 4.46
N PRO A 42 1.92 15.85 5.02
CA PRO A 42 3.09 16.14 5.84
C PRO A 42 3.30 15.11 6.98
N LEU A 43 2.23 14.72 7.67
CA LEU A 43 2.26 13.65 8.67
C LEU A 43 2.73 12.31 8.08
N GLY A 44 2.25 11.97 6.88
CA GLY A 44 2.68 10.75 6.19
C GLY A 44 4.17 10.75 5.83
N GLN A 45 4.70 11.91 5.44
CA GLN A 45 6.13 12.07 5.18
C GLN A 45 6.96 11.91 6.46
N GLU A 46 6.50 12.49 7.57
CA GLU A 46 7.15 12.31 8.88
C GLU A 46 7.16 10.85 9.32
N GLN A 47 6.03 10.15 9.15
CA GLN A 47 5.92 8.72 9.43
C GLN A 47 6.91 7.90 8.57
N ALA A 48 6.99 8.18 7.28
CA ALA A 48 7.89 7.46 6.38
C ALA A 48 9.37 7.72 6.72
N LYS A 49 9.74 8.96 7.05
CA LYS A 49 11.09 9.30 7.52
C LYS A 49 11.43 8.60 8.83
N ALA A 50 10.51 8.58 9.80
CA ALA A 50 10.71 7.90 11.06
C ALA A 50 10.90 6.38 10.86
N ALA A 51 10.13 5.78 9.96
CA ALA A 51 10.29 4.37 9.58
C ALA A 51 11.66 4.12 8.91
N GLY A 52 12.10 5.02 8.03
CA GLY A 52 13.44 4.99 7.44
C GLY A 52 14.55 4.98 8.49
N ILE A 53 14.50 5.90 9.45
CA ILE A 53 15.47 5.96 10.55
C ILE A 53 15.46 4.65 11.35
N ALA A 54 14.28 4.14 11.71
CA ALA A 54 14.14 2.90 12.46
C ALA A 54 14.73 1.69 11.70
N LEU A 55 14.70 1.70 10.37
CA LEU A 55 15.18 0.63 9.50
C LEU A 55 16.56 0.91 8.90
N SER A 56 17.23 2.00 9.26
CA SER A 56 18.53 2.41 8.71
C SER A 56 19.65 1.37 8.90
N HIS A 57 19.51 0.48 9.88
CA HIS A 57 20.45 -0.61 10.17
C HIS A 57 20.15 -1.90 9.38
N VAL A 58 19.05 -1.96 8.64
CA VAL A 58 18.67 -3.09 7.80
C VAL A 58 19.21 -2.85 6.40
N ALA A 59 20.08 -3.76 5.93
CA ALA A 59 20.49 -3.78 4.53
C ALA A 59 19.36 -4.37 3.67
N PHE A 60 18.81 -3.56 2.77
CA PHE A 60 17.79 -4.01 1.81
C PHE A 60 18.47 -4.43 0.51
N ASP A 61 18.26 -5.68 0.09
CA ASP A 61 18.76 -6.14 -1.21
C ASP A 61 17.86 -5.68 -2.37
N ARG A 62 16.57 -5.45 -2.10
CA ARG A 62 15.55 -5.01 -3.07
C ARG A 62 14.51 -4.14 -2.39
N ALA A 63 13.93 -3.21 -3.15
CA ALA A 63 12.81 -2.39 -2.74
C ALA A 63 11.77 -2.34 -3.86
N VAL A 64 10.50 -2.58 -3.51
CA VAL A 64 9.38 -2.63 -4.48
C VAL A 64 8.21 -1.84 -3.90
N CYS A 65 7.51 -1.08 -4.73
CA CYS A 65 6.27 -0.37 -4.37
C CYS A 65 5.19 -0.55 -5.45
N SER A 66 3.95 -0.15 -5.15
CA SER A 66 2.83 -0.29 -6.10
C SER A 66 2.86 0.66 -7.28
N GLY A 67 3.69 1.71 -7.19
CA GLY A 67 3.73 2.77 -8.17
C GLY A 67 2.74 3.92 -7.90
N TYR A 68 1.84 3.81 -6.92
CA TYR A 68 1.06 4.99 -6.51
C TYR A 68 1.91 5.98 -5.73
N PRO A 69 1.68 7.31 -5.87
CA PRO A 69 2.52 8.35 -5.27
C PRO A 69 2.75 8.15 -3.78
N ARG A 70 1.70 7.80 -3.01
CA ARG A 70 1.82 7.50 -1.57
C ARG A 70 2.78 6.35 -1.24
N THR A 71 2.84 5.30 -2.05
CA THR A 71 3.73 4.15 -1.82
C THR A 71 5.15 4.46 -2.29
N GLN A 72 5.29 5.13 -3.44
CA GLN A 72 6.57 5.60 -3.97
C GLN A 72 7.25 6.54 -2.95
N GLN A 73 6.56 7.60 -2.52
CA GLN A 73 7.07 8.57 -1.55
C GLN A 73 7.45 7.90 -0.23
N THR A 74 6.63 6.95 0.25
CA THR A 74 6.96 6.21 1.49
C THR A 74 8.28 5.46 1.33
N ALA A 75 8.42 4.70 0.23
CA ALA A 75 9.61 3.92 -0.03
C ALA A 75 10.85 4.82 -0.24
N GLU A 76 10.71 5.92 -0.96
CA GLU A 76 11.77 6.92 -1.16
C GLU A 76 12.27 7.50 0.17
N TYR A 77 11.38 7.91 1.07
CA TYR A 77 11.80 8.41 2.39
C TYR A 77 12.48 7.33 3.24
N VAL A 78 12.04 6.08 3.14
CA VAL A 78 12.66 4.96 3.85
C VAL A 78 14.06 4.67 3.30
N LEU A 79 14.20 4.64 1.98
CA LEU A 79 15.48 4.39 1.29
C LEU A 79 16.46 5.55 1.45
N ALA A 80 15.99 6.79 1.55
CA ALA A 80 16.83 7.95 1.79
C ALA A 80 17.53 7.93 3.17
N ALA A 81 17.05 7.10 4.11
CA ALA A 81 17.69 6.89 5.40
C ALA A 81 18.75 5.76 5.39
N GLN A 82 18.92 5.07 4.26
CA GLN A 82 19.99 4.07 4.09
C GLN A 82 21.35 4.76 3.86
N PRO A 83 22.46 4.05 4.14
CA PRO A 83 23.79 4.49 3.71
C PRO A 83 23.83 4.80 2.21
N SER A 84 24.56 5.84 1.82
CA SER A 84 24.55 6.40 0.45
C SER A 84 24.93 5.43 -0.67
N ASP A 85 25.61 4.33 -0.33
CA ASP A 85 26.06 3.27 -1.23
C ASP A 85 25.28 1.95 -1.07
N GLY A 86 24.32 1.90 -0.13
CA GLY A 86 23.61 0.67 0.24
C GLY A 86 22.13 0.61 -0.15
N ALA A 87 21.53 1.71 -0.62
CA ALA A 87 20.12 1.73 -1.00
C ALA A 87 19.90 1.04 -2.37
N PRO A 88 19.05 0.01 -2.47
CA PRO A 88 18.67 -0.56 -3.76
C PRO A 88 17.82 0.46 -4.55
N ALA A 89 17.80 0.30 -5.88
CA ALA A 89 16.86 1.03 -6.72
C ALA A 89 15.41 0.66 -6.36
N LEU A 90 14.53 1.65 -6.33
CA LEU A 90 13.10 1.40 -6.10
C LEU A 90 12.45 0.88 -7.37
N GLU A 91 11.93 -0.34 -7.29
CA GLU A 91 11.18 -0.98 -8.37
C GLU A 91 9.68 -0.69 -8.22
N VAL A 92 8.98 -0.62 -9.35
CA VAL A 92 7.53 -0.48 -9.40
C VAL A 92 6.92 -1.78 -9.87
N ASP A 93 6.01 -2.32 -9.06
CA ASP A 93 5.18 -3.46 -9.41
C ASP A 93 3.70 -3.04 -9.29
N ALA A 94 3.07 -2.82 -10.45
CA ALA A 94 1.66 -2.45 -10.52
C ALA A 94 0.72 -3.53 -9.97
N GLY A 95 1.21 -4.75 -9.75
CA GLY A 95 0.45 -5.80 -9.06
C GLY A 95 0.13 -5.48 -7.61
N LEU A 96 0.91 -4.60 -6.98
CA LEU A 96 0.80 -4.26 -5.55
C LEU A 96 -0.14 -3.08 -5.25
N VAL A 97 -0.87 -2.56 -6.25
CA VAL A 97 -1.86 -1.48 -6.02
C VAL A 97 -2.98 -1.95 -5.09
N GLU A 98 -3.56 -1.02 -4.31
CA GLU A 98 -4.68 -1.37 -3.44
C GLU A 98 -5.88 -1.89 -4.25
N VAL A 99 -6.69 -2.71 -3.59
CA VAL A 99 -7.94 -3.21 -4.17
C VAL A 99 -8.82 -2.04 -4.62
N HIS A 100 -9.31 -2.12 -5.86
CA HIS A 100 -10.17 -1.07 -6.39
C HIS A 100 -11.56 -1.11 -5.74
N GLY A 101 -11.91 -0.04 -5.04
CA GLY A 101 -13.24 0.13 -4.47
C GLY A 101 -14.28 0.46 -5.54
N GLY A 102 -15.43 -0.19 -5.45
CA GLY A 102 -16.62 0.13 -6.21
C GLY A 102 -17.42 1.30 -5.62
N ASP A 103 -18.70 1.34 -5.96
CA ASP A 103 -19.62 2.39 -5.52
C ASP A 103 -20.01 2.22 -4.04
N TYR A 104 -19.84 3.28 -3.26
CA TYR A 104 -20.33 3.33 -1.88
C TYR A 104 -21.85 3.47 -1.78
N GLY A 105 -22.51 3.85 -2.89
CA GLY A 105 -23.88 4.31 -2.92
C GLY A 105 -24.07 5.53 -2.02
N HIS A 106 -25.28 5.73 -1.52
CA HIS A 106 -25.52 6.78 -0.54
C HIS A 106 -24.90 6.42 0.81
N VAL A 107 -24.05 7.30 1.34
CA VAL A 107 -23.47 7.22 2.69
C VAL A 107 -23.65 8.56 3.40
N LYS A 108 -24.10 8.54 4.66
CA LYS A 108 -24.43 9.77 5.40
C LYS A 108 -23.20 10.39 6.06
N ASN A 109 -22.23 9.57 6.44
CA ASN A 109 -21.03 10.01 7.16
C ASN A 109 -19.89 8.99 7.03
N ARG A 110 -18.72 9.35 7.56
CA ARG A 110 -17.51 8.51 7.50
C ARG A 110 -17.63 7.19 8.26
N ALA A 111 -18.43 7.16 9.34
CA ALA A 111 -18.62 5.94 10.12
C ALA A 111 -19.44 4.90 9.34
N GLU A 112 -20.49 5.34 8.64
CA GLU A 112 -21.28 4.46 7.76
C GLU A 112 -20.44 3.93 6.60
N MET A 113 -19.64 4.79 5.97
CA MET A 113 -18.70 4.39 4.93
C MET A 113 -17.70 3.32 5.43
N ALA A 114 -17.09 3.55 6.60
CA ALA A 114 -16.18 2.59 7.21
C ALA A 114 -16.86 1.26 7.56
N ALA A 115 -18.09 1.30 8.08
CA ALA A 115 -18.87 0.10 8.38
C ALA A 115 -19.19 -0.71 7.13
N LYS A 116 -19.57 -0.04 6.01
CA LYS A 116 -19.77 -0.70 4.71
C LYS A 116 -18.48 -1.38 4.23
N MET A 117 -17.35 -0.68 4.27
CA MET A 117 -16.06 -1.29 3.89
C MET A 117 -15.74 -2.51 4.75
N ALA A 118 -15.91 -2.41 6.07
CA ALA A 118 -15.65 -3.50 7.00
C ALA A 118 -16.50 -4.74 6.69
N PHE A 119 -17.78 -4.55 6.36
CA PHE A 119 -18.65 -5.65 5.95
C PHE A 119 -18.14 -6.36 4.68
N HIS A 120 -17.70 -5.61 3.66
CA HIS A 120 -17.13 -6.21 2.45
C HIS A 120 -15.83 -6.98 2.72
N PHE A 121 -15.00 -6.48 3.65
CA PHE A 121 -13.81 -7.21 4.07
C PHE A 121 -14.11 -8.48 4.88
N ASP A 122 -15.18 -8.50 5.67
CA ASP A 122 -15.59 -9.66 6.47
C ASP A 122 -15.92 -10.87 5.60
N ILE A 123 -16.51 -10.62 4.42
CA ILE A 123 -16.86 -11.64 3.43
C ILE A 123 -15.79 -11.82 2.33
N ALA A 124 -14.61 -11.22 2.46
CA ALA A 124 -13.62 -11.16 1.36
C ALA A 124 -13.12 -12.55 0.89
N GLY A 125 -13.24 -13.58 1.74
CA GLY A 125 -12.89 -14.95 1.39
C GLY A 125 -13.97 -15.71 0.62
N GLU A 126 -15.17 -15.15 0.47
CA GLU A 126 -16.28 -15.81 -0.21
C GLU A 126 -16.15 -15.74 -1.74
N PRO A 127 -16.55 -16.79 -2.49
CA PRO A 127 -16.50 -16.77 -3.95
C PRO A 127 -17.28 -15.58 -4.54
N GLY A 128 -16.59 -14.76 -5.33
CA GLY A 128 -17.18 -13.59 -5.99
C GLY A 128 -17.34 -12.35 -5.10
N ALA A 129 -16.90 -12.39 -3.84
CA ALA A 129 -16.90 -11.20 -2.99
C ALA A 129 -16.01 -10.10 -3.59
N SER A 130 -16.52 -8.86 -3.59
CA SER A 130 -15.83 -7.69 -4.13
C SER A 130 -15.76 -6.55 -3.13
N MET A 131 -14.79 -5.66 -3.33
CA MET A 131 -14.67 -4.43 -2.57
C MET A 131 -15.73 -3.42 -3.04
N LEU A 132 -16.89 -3.42 -2.40
CA LEU A 132 -18.08 -2.64 -2.78
C LEU A 132 -18.69 -3.08 -4.14
N PRO A 133 -19.96 -2.74 -4.41
CA PRO A 133 -20.59 -3.00 -5.71
C PRO A 133 -19.82 -2.40 -6.88
N GLY A 134 -19.50 -3.23 -7.89
CA GLY A 134 -18.75 -2.81 -9.07
C GLY A 134 -17.25 -2.59 -8.84
N GLY A 135 -16.74 -2.88 -7.64
CA GLY A 135 -15.32 -2.89 -7.35
C GLY A 135 -14.65 -4.20 -7.73
N GLU A 136 -13.37 -4.29 -7.41
CA GLU A 136 -12.55 -5.45 -7.70
C GLU A 136 -12.93 -6.65 -6.83
N VAL A 137 -12.89 -7.85 -7.43
CA VAL A 137 -13.10 -9.11 -6.73
C VAL A 137 -11.87 -9.43 -5.87
N PHE A 138 -12.07 -9.75 -4.60
CA PHE A 138 -10.95 -9.97 -3.67
C PHE A 138 -10.03 -11.11 -4.09
N ALA A 139 -10.58 -12.18 -4.68
CA ALA A 139 -9.80 -13.29 -5.21
C ALA A 139 -8.88 -12.86 -6.38
N GLU A 140 -9.31 -11.92 -7.21
CA GLU A 140 -8.51 -11.37 -8.31
C GLU A 140 -7.39 -10.48 -7.77
N ALA A 141 -7.71 -9.60 -6.81
CA ALA A 141 -6.71 -8.78 -6.12
C ALA A 141 -5.63 -9.65 -5.44
N MET A 142 -6.05 -10.74 -4.77
CA MET A 142 -5.14 -11.69 -4.14
C MET A 142 -4.24 -12.39 -5.18
N ALA A 143 -4.81 -12.84 -6.29
CA ALA A 143 -4.06 -13.49 -7.37
C ALA A 143 -3.10 -12.55 -8.11
N ARG A 144 -3.35 -11.24 -8.08
CA ARG A 144 -2.42 -10.23 -8.62
C ARG A 144 -1.20 -10.01 -7.71
N SER A 145 -1.34 -10.24 -6.41
CA SER A 145 -0.32 -9.93 -5.40
C SER A 145 0.74 -11.02 -5.14
N VAL A 146 0.81 -12.05 -6.00
CA VAL A 146 1.68 -13.25 -5.84
C VAL A 146 2.78 -13.38 -6.87
#